data_AF-A0A662MQ44-F1
#
_entry.id   AF-A0A662MQ44-F1
#
_cell.length_a   1.000
_cell.length_b   1.000
_cell.length_c   1.000
_cell.angle_alpha   90.00
_cell.angle_beta   90.00
_cell.angle_gamma   90.00
#
_symmetry.space_group_name_H-M   'P 1'
#
loop_
_entity.id
_entity.type
_entity.pdbx_description
1 polymer ?
#
loop_
_entity_poly.entity_id
_entity_poly.type
_entity_poly.pdbx_seq_one_letter_code
_entity_poly.pdbx_strand_id
1 'polypeptide(L)'
;MKIPNYREIKAKTVVFDLNGTLGVEGRVNEEVKRLLDALSEKYRVIVLSADTFGTLKEEFKGIPIKIERVRDGEEKMKKALNYEPYIGIGNGNNDIGMLENAELGICVIGEEGASVEALLNSDIVVRDVKDAIKLLLNEKRLIATLRG
;
A
#
# COMPACT_ATOMS: atom_id res chain seq x y z
N MET A 1 0.16 -3.16 16.71
CA MET A 1 0.55 -1.77 17.06
C MET A 1 -0.67 -1.08 17.67
N LYS A 2 -0.60 -0.63 18.92
CA LYS A 2 -1.72 0.06 19.58
C LYS A 2 -1.58 1.57 19.41
N ILE A 3 -2.58 2.23 18.84
CA ILE A 3 -2.62 3.68 18.68
C ILE A 3 -3.58 4.25 19.74
N PRO A 4 -3.10 5.10 20.68
CA PRO A 4 -3.95 5.68 21.72
C PRO A 4 -5.15 6.42 21.14
N ASN A 5 -6.33 6.21 21.74
CA ASN A 5 -7.62 6.81 21.38
C ASN A 5 -8.13 6.58 19.94
N TYR A 6 -7.43 5.77 19.13
CA TYR A 6 -7.82 5.47 17.76
C TYR A 6 -8.23 4.00 17.62
N ARG A 7 -7.28 3.10 17.36
CA ARG A 7 -7.49 1.65 17.34
C ARG A 7 -6.19 0.87 17.49
N GLU A 8 -6.31 -0.44 17.71
CA GLU A 8 -5.19 -1.37 17.59
C GLU A 8 -5.12 -1.90 16.16
N ILE A 9 -3.95 -1.76 15.52
CA ILE A 9 -3.66 -2.32 14.20
C ILE A 9 -2.95 -3.66 14.39
N LYS A 10 -3.56 -4.75 13.94
CA LYS A 10 -3.07 -6.13 14.02
C LYS A 10 -2.50 -6.65 12.70
N ALA A 11 -2.73 -5.93 11.60
CA ALA A 11 -2.31 -6.28 10.26
C ALA A 11 -0.82 -6.65 10.21
N LYS A 12 -0.57 -7.80 9.58
CA LYS A 12 0.77 -8.31 9.26
C LYS A 12 1.03 -8.33 7.75
N THR A 13 0.04 -7.93 6.96
CA THR A 13 0.15 -7.81 5.51
C THR A 13 -0.01 -6.35 5.10
N VAL A 14 0.81 -5.91 4.15
CA VAL A 14 0.62 -4.63 3.46
C VAL A 14 0.32 -4.94 2.00
N VAL A 15 -0.78 -4.40 1.50
CA VAL A 15 -1.25 -4.56 0.14
C VAL A 15 -1.07 -3.22 -0.58
N PHE A 16 -0.30 -3.24 -1.66
CA PHE A 16 -0.02 -2.08 -2.48
C PHE A 16 -0.71 -2.19 -3.83
N ASP A 17 -1.18 -1.06 -4.33
CA ASP A 17 -1.27 -0.83 -5.76
C ASP A 17 0.11 -0.53 -6.38
N LEU A 18 0.23 -0.62 -7.72
CA LEU A 18 1.48 -0.37 -8.43
C LEU A 18 1.56 1.04 -9.03
N ASN A 19 0.80 1.32 -10.09
CA ASN A 19 0.93 2.56 -10.87
C ASN A 19 0.18 3.71 -10.20
N GLY A 20 0.82 4.85 -10.04
CA GLY A 20 0.32 5.95 -9.19
C GLY A 20 0.61 5.75 -7.70
N THR A 21 1.14 4.57 -7.32
CA THR A 21 1.45 4.20 -5.93
C THR A 21 2.93 3.87 -5.74
N LEU A 22 3.35 2.63 -6.05
CA LEU A 22 4.75 2.19 -5.92
C LEU A 22 5.65 2.72 -7.04
N GLY A 23 5.08 2.93 -8.22
CA GLY A 23 5.79 3.39 -9.39
C GLY A 23 4.96 4.35 -10.23
N VAL A 24 5.65 5.02 -11.15
CA VAL A 24 5.05 5.90 -12.16
C VAL A 24 5.32 5.25 -13.52
N GLU A 25 4.28 5.10 -14.34
CA GLU A 25 4.37 4.44 -15.65
C GLU A 25 5.06 3.06 -15.61
N GLY A 26 4.77 2.25 -14.58
CA GLY A 26 5.32 0.91 -14.43
C GLY A 26 6.79 0.85 -14.01
N ARG A 27 7.39 1.96 -13.56
CA ARG A 27 8.78 2.01 -13.07
C ARG A 27 8.82 2.32 -11.58
N VAL A 28 9.56 1.51 -10.84
CA VAL A 28 9.72 1.64 -9.39
C VAL A 28 11.11 2.16 -9.06
N ASN A 29 11.15 3.22 -8.26
CA ASN A 29 12.39 3.84 -7.82
C ASN A 29 13.23 2.88 -6.95
N GLU A 30 14.56 2.89 -7.12
CA GLU A 30 15.48 2.05 -6.35
C GLU A 30 15.42 2.28 -4.82
N GLU A 31 15.12 3.50 -4.37
CA GLU A 31 14.85 3.77 -2.96
C GLU A 31 13.57 3.07 -2.48
N VAL A 32 12.51 3.06 -3.29
CA VAL A 32 11.26 2.34 -2.97
C VAL A 32 11.54 0.84 -2.85
N LYS A 33 12.32 0.26 -3.76
CA LYS A 33 12.74 -1.15 -3.71
C LYS A 33 13.48 -1.49 -2.42
N ARG A 34 14.47 -0.69 -2.02
CA ARG A 34 15.18 -0.88 -0.75
C ARG A 34 14.26 -0.75 0.47
N LEU A 35 13.31 0.17 0.42
CA LEU A 35 12.33 0.34 1.50
C LEU A 35 11.34 -0.83 1.58
N LEU A 36 10.92 -1.38 0.44
CA LEU A 36 10.09 -2.57 0.37
C LEU A 36 10.81 -3.81 0.93
N ASP A 37 12.10 -3.96 0.63
CA ASP A 37 12.92 -5.05 1.19
C ASP A 37 12.97 -4.97 2.73
N ALA A 38 13.28 -3.80 3.27
CA ALA A 38 13.25 -3.55 4.71
C ALA A 38 11.84 -3.72 5.32
N LEU A 39 10.78 -3.35 4.58
CA LEU A 39 9.40 -3.53 5.02
C LEU A 39 9.03 -5.02 5.08
N SER A 40 9.51 -5.81 4.13
CA SER A 40 9.25 -7.26 4.07
C SER A 40 9.87 -8.04 5.23
N GLU A 41 10.85 -7.48 5.94
CA GLU A 41 11.35 -8.06 7.20
C GLU A 41 10.30 -8.03 8.33
N LYS A 42 9.33 -7.11 8.26
CA LYS A 42 8.32 -6.89 9.30
C LYS A 42 6.91 -7.29 8.87
N TYR A 43 6.61 -7.22 7.58
CA TYR A 43 5.29 -7.45 7.01
C TYR A 43 5.38 -8.39 5.81
N ARG A 44 4.30 -9.14 5.56
CA ARG A 44 4.09 -9.73 4.24
C ARG A 44 3.70 -8.62 3.28
N VAL A 45 4.42 -8.47 2.18
CA VAL A 45 4.14 -7.44 1.16
C VAL A 45 3.47 -8.08 -0.05
N ILE A 46 2.30 -7.57 -0.40
CA ILE A 46 1.50 -7.98 -1.56
C ILE A 46 1.34 -6.78 -2.50
N VAL A 47 1.49 -6.99 -3.80
CA VAL A 47 1.20 -5.99 -4.84
C VAL A 47 0.07 -6.51 -5.72
N LEU A 48 -1.02 -5.74 -5.83
CA LEU A 48 -2.16 -6.02 -6.69
C LEU A 48 -2.20 -5.02 -7.85
N SER A 49 -1.98 -5.49 -9.08
CA SER A 49 -1.94 -4.63 -10.27
C SER A 49 -2.61 -5.25 -11.49
N ALA A 50 -3.15 -4.41 -12.37
CA ALA A 50 -3.64 -4.83 -13.68
C ALA A 50 -2.52 -5.12 -14.69
N ASP A 51 -1.37 -4.51 -14.48
CA ASP A 51 -0.24 -4.53 -15.40
C ASP A 51 0.82 -5.55 -14.98
N THR A 52 0.46 -6.84 -14.99
CA THR A 52 1.44 -7.91 -14.78
C THR A 52 1.79 -8.59 -16.10
N PHE A 53 2.85 -8.12 -16.75
CA PHE A 53 3.64 -8.94 -17.67
C PHE A 53 5.01 -9.24 -17.01
N GLY A 54 5.77 -10.19 -17.57
CA GLY A 54 6.95 -10.79 -16.93
C GLY A 54 8.05 -9.83 -16.46
N THR A 55 7.98 -8.54 -16.81
CA THR A 55 8.90 -7.46 -16.43
C THR A 55 8.88 -7.13 -14.94
N LEU A 56 7.70 -7.10 -14.28
CA LEU A 56 7.63 -6.77 -12.86
C LEU A 56 8.28 -7.83 -11.96
N LYS A 57 8.23 -9.11 -12.36
CA LYS A 57 8.94 -10.17 -11.62
C LYS A 57 10.44 -9.94 -11.61
N GLU A 58 11.00 -9.46 -12.73
CA GLU A 58 12.42 -9.10 -12.78
C GLU A 58 12.70 -7.80 -12.03
N GLU A 59 11.79 -6.83 -12.07
CA GLU A 59 11.97 -5.54 -11.39
C GLU A 59 12.05 -5.66 -9.86
N PHE A 60 11.30 -6.59 -9.29
CA PHE A 60 11.30 -6.88 -7.85
C PHE A 60 12.11 -8.13 -7.49
N LYS A 61 12.97 -8.60 -8.39
CA LYS A 61 13.79 -9.79 -8.15
C LYS A 61 14.70 -9.59 -6.95
N GLY A 62 14.67 -10.56 -6.04
CA GLY A 62 15.44 -10.52 -4.80
C GLY A 62 14.71 -9.82 -3.65
N ILE A 63 13.56 -9.18 -3.89
CA ILE A 63 12.74 -8.58 -2.84
C ILE A 63 11.60 -9.56 -2.50
N PRO A 64 11.42 -9.93 -1.22
CA PRO A 64 10.40 -10.90 -0.83
C PRO A 64 9.00 -10.27 -0.83
N ILE A 65 8.45 -10.09 -2.03
CA ILE A 65 7.09 -9.61 -2.27
C ILE A 65 6.29 -10.61 -3.12
N LYS A 66 4.97 -10.63 -2.93
CA LYS A 66 4.06 -11.39 -3.80
C LYS A 66 3.33 -10.43 -4.73
N ILE A 67 3.38 -10.68 -6.03
CA ILE A 67 2.67 -9.89 -7.03
C ILE A 67 1.51 -10.72 -7.57
N GLU A 68 0.31 -10.14 -7.59
CA GLU A 68 -0.88 -10.74 -8.18
C GLU A 68 -1.59 -9.81 -9.16
N ARG A 69 -2.07 -10.41 -10.24
CA ARG A 69 -2.87 -9.71 -11.23
C ARG A 69 -4.30 -9.50 -10.76
N VAL A 70 -4.86 -8.33 -11.02
CA VAL A 70 -6.28 -7.96 -10.84
C VAL A 70 -6.77 -7.18 -12.05
N ARG A 71 -8.03 -7.29 -12.45
CA ARG A 71 -8.55 -6.63 -13.66
C ARG A 71 -9.18 -5.27 -13.39
N ASP A 72 -9.81 -5.13 -12.23
CA ASP A 72 -10.60 -3.97 -11.85
C ASP A 72 -10.57 -3.81 -10.32
N GLY A 73 -11.23 -2.75 -9.82
CA GLY A 73 -11.30 -2.46 -8.39
C GLY A 73 -12.08 -3.50 -7.57
N GLU A 74 -13.08 -4.16 -8.15
CA GLU A 74 -13.85 -5.19 -7.44
C GLU A 74 -13.00 -6.45 -7.22
N GLU A 75 -12.28 -6.91 -8.25
CA GLU A 75 -11.32 -8.00 -8.11
C GLU A 75 -10.18 -7.63 -7.18
N LYS A 76 -9.70 -6.38 -7.22
CA LYS A 76 -8.66 -5.88 -6.28
C LYS A 76 -9.14 -5.96 -4.83
N MET A 77 -10.33 -5.45 -4.53
CA MET A 77 -10.94 -5.54 -3.21
C MET A 77 -11.06 -7.00 -2.76
N LYS A 78 -11.68 -7.88 -3.56
CA LYS A 78 -11.85 -9.31 -3.22
C LYS A 78 -10.52 -10.01 -2.95
N LYS A 79 -9.48 -9.69 -3.72
CA LYS A 79 -8.14 -10.25 -3.49
C LYS A 79 -7.48 -9.70 -2.24
N ALA A 80 -7.64 -8.41 -1.95
CA ALA A 80 -7.13 -7.81 -0.72
C ALA A 80 -7.76 -8.46 0.52
N LEU A 81 -9.06 -8.77 0.48
CA LEU A 81 -9.76 -9.45 1.57
C LEU A 81 -9.17 -10.83 1.93
N ASN A 82 -8.55 -11.54 0.98
CA ASN A 82 -7.83 -12.79 1.28
C ASN A 82 -6.60 -12.59 2.20
N TYR A 83 -6.22 -11.34 2.45
CA TYR A 83 -5.07 -10.94 3.25
C TYR A 83 -5.43 -10.27 4.57
N GLU A 84 -6.71 -10.23 4.93
CA GLU A 84 -7.17 -9.65 6.18
C GLU A 84 -6.55 -10.27 7.44
N PRO A 85 -6.30 -9.46 8.48
CA PRO A 85 -6.27 -7.98 8.45
C PRO A 85 -5.05 -7.46 7.67
N TYR A 86 -5.25 -6.41 6.88
CA TYR A 86 -4.20 -5.79 6.06
C TYR A 86 -4.17 -4.26 6.16
N ILE A 87 -3.01 -3.70 5.80
CA ILE A 87 -2.82 -2.27 5.53
C ILE A 87 -2.90 -2.08 4.01
N GLY A 88 -3.77 -1.20 3.53
CA GLY A 88 -3.95 -0.90 2.11
C GLY A 88 -3.23 0.39 1.74
N ILE A 89 -2.48 0.39 0.63
CA ILE A 89 -1.79 1.57 0.11
C ILE A 89 -2.10 1.72 -1.37
N GLY A 90 -2.69 2.85 -1.75
CA GLY A 90 -3.20 3.07 -3.10
C GLY A 90 -3.44 4.54 -3.42
N ASN A 91 -4.01 4.77 -4.60
CA ASN A 91 -4.06 6.08 -5.23
C ASN A 91 -5.36 6.34 -6.00
N GLY A 92 -5.83 5.33 -6.75
CA GLY A 92 -6.83 5.49 -7.80
C GLY A 92 -8.21 4.94 -7.44
N ASN A 93 -9.17 5.11 -8.36
CA ASN A 93 -10.55 4.61 -8.20
C ASN A 93 -10.61 3.09 -8.00
N ASN A 94 -9.68 2.34 -8.60
CA ASN A 94 -9.63 0.88 -8.44
C ASN A 94 -9.16 0.46 -7.03
N ASP A 95 -8.67 1.39 -6.21
CA ASP A 95 -8.16 1.11 -4.86
C ASP A 95 -9.20 1.37 -3.77
N ILE A 96 -10.32 2.04 -4.09
CA ILE A 96 -11.32 2.48 -3.10
C ILE A 96 -11.74 1.32 -2.20
N GLY A 97 -12.22 0.21 -2.78
CA GLY A 97 -12.67 -0.93 -1.99
C GLY A 97 -11.54 -1.60 -1.19
N MET A 98 -10.30 -1.59 -1.68
CA MET A 98 -9.13 -2.07 -0.92
C MET A 98 -8.79 -1.12 0.24
N LEU A 99 -8.89 0.19 0.05
CA LEU A 99 -8.58 1.17 1.09
C LEU A 99 -9.67 1.20 2.17
N GLU A 100 -10.94 1.18 1.76
CA GLU A 100 -12.10 1.21 2.65
C GLU A 100 -12.16 -0.01 3.59
N ASN A 101 -11.78 -1.19 3.08
CA ASN A 101 -11.78 -2.44 3.86
C ASN A 101 -10.44 -2.68 4.59
N ALA A 102 -9.46 -1.79 4.48
CA ALA A 102 -8.19 -1.96 5.17
C ALA A 102 -8.33 -1.67 6.67
N GLU A 103 -7.56 -2.40 7.50
CA GLU A 103 -7.40 -2.03 8.92
C GLU A 103 -6.57 -0.75 9.08
N LEU A 104 -5.85 -0.34 8.03
CA LEU A 104 -5.28 0.99 7.85
C LEU A 104 -5.15 1.27 6.36
N GLY A 105 -5.88 2.27 5.87
CA GLY A 105 -5.78 2.77 4.49
C GLY A 105 -4.83 3.97 4.41
N ILE A 106 -3.88 3.94 3.47
CA ILE A 106 -2.99 5.07 3.18
C ILE A 106 -3.14 5.46 1.71
N CYS A 107 -3.60 6.68 1.47
CA CYS A 107 -3.66 7.26 0.13
C CYS A 107 -2.35 7.96 -0.22
N VAL A 108 -1.81 7.71 -1.42
CA VAL A 108 -0.64 8.38 -1.97
C VAL A 108 -1.09 9.41 -3.00
N ILE A 109 -0.82 10.69 -2.76
CA ILE A 109 -0.92 11.75 -3.77
C ILE A 109 0.44 11.84 -4.47
N GLY A 110 0.64 10.95 -5.45
CA GLY A 110 1.87 10.86 -6.23
C GLY A 110 1.92 11.86 -7.39
N GLU A 111 2.86 11.64 -8.31
CA GLU A 111 3.03 12.48 -9.51
C GLU A 111 1.81 12.44 -10.45
N GLU A 112 1.04 11.35 -10.39
CA GLU A 112 -0.18 11.14 -11.19
C GLU A 112 -1.45 11.72 -10.50
N GLY A 113 -1.29 12.45 -9.39
CA GLY A 113 -2.41 12.92 -8.57
C GLY A 113 -2.92 11.82 -7.65
N ALA A 114 -4.19 11.89 -7.22
CA ALA A 114 -4.92 10.81 -6.54
C ALA A 114 -6.43 11.00 -6.77
N SER A 115 -7.18 9.90 -6.74
CA SER A 115 -8.64 9.99 -6.74
C SER A 115 -9.14 10.62 -5.44
N VAL A 116 -10.12 11.53 -5.58
CA VAL A 116 -10.83 12.11 -4.42
C VAL A 116 -11.49 11.02 -3.59
N GLU A 117 -12.08 10.00 -4.23
CA GLU A 117 -12.74 8.92 -3.50
C GLU A 117 -11.74 8.03 -2.76
N ALA A 118 -10.57 7.73 -3.36
CA ALA A 118 -9.51 7.00 -2.67
C ALA A 118 -8.98 7.78 -1.46
N LEU A 119 -8.84 9.10 -1.59
CA LEU A 119 -8.45 9.99 -0.50
C LEU A 119 -9.46 9.94 0.65
N LEU A 120 -10.75 10.07 0.35
CA LEU A 120 -11.82 10.09 1.35
C LEU A 120 -12.03 8.74 2.05
N ASN A 121 -11.63 7.63 1.41
CA ASN A 121 -11.71 6.27 1.97
C ASN A 121 -10.37 5.80 2.56
N SER A 122 -9.51 6.73 2.99
CA SER A 122 -8.22 6.44 3.61
C SER A 122 -8.09 7.09 5.00
N ASP A 123 -7.21 6.54 5.84
CA ASP A 123 -6.94 7.04 7.18
C ASP A 123 -5.79 8.06 7.20
N ILE A 124 -4.81 7.87 6.32
CA ILE A 124 -3.64 8.75 6.18
C ILE A 124 -3.47 9.10 4.70
N VAL A 125 -3.09 10.36 4.45
CA VAL A 125 -2.68 10.81 3.12
C VAL A 125 -1.21 11.19 3.15
N VAL A 126 -0.44 10.70 2.19
CA VAL A 126 0.97 11.05 1.99
C VAL A 126 1.20 11.59 0.57
N ARG A 127 2.34 12.27 0.36
CA ARG A 127 2.73 12.80 -0.97
C ARG A 127 3.64 11.86 -1.77
N ASP A 128 4.14 10.81 -1.13
CA ASP A 128 5.07 9.87 -1.73
C ASP A 128 4.97 8.52 -0.99
N VAL A 129 4.98 7.41 -1.74
CA VAL A 129 4.92 6.07 -1.16
C VAL A 129 6.08 5.75 -0.22
N LYS A 130 7.24 6.38 -0.42
CA LYS A 130 8.37 6.27 0.51
C LYS A 130 7.99 6.74 1.91
N ASP A 131 7.14 7.76 2.02
CA ASP A 131 6.65 8.24 3.31
C ASP A 131 5.70 7.23 3.95
N ALA A 132 4.79 6.62 3.17
CA ALA A 132 3.93 5.54 3.66
C ALA A 132 4.75 4.37 4.22
N ILE A 133 5.77 3.90 3.49
CA ILE A 133 6.64 2.81 3.96
C ILE A 133 7.41 3.23 5.21
N LYS A 134 7.95 4.45 5.25
CA LYS A 134 8.67 4.99 6.42
C LYS A 134 7.76 5.15 7.66
N LEU A 135 6.45 5.39 7.49
CA LEU A 135 5.48 5.38 8.59
C LEU A 135 5.33 3.97 9.17
N LEU A 136 5.25 2.94 8.32
CA LEU A 136 5.15 1.54 8.77
C LEU A 136 6.44 1.02 9.41
N LEU A 137 7.60 1.46 8.91
CA LEU A 137 8.90 1.11 9.50
C LEU A 137 9.13 1.79 10.85
N ASN A 138 8.46 2.92 11.11
CA ASN A 138 8.57 3.72 12.34
C ASN A 138 7.20 4.01 12.97
N GLU A 139 6.72 3.05 13.77
CA GLU A 139 5.43 3.10 14.46
C GLU A 139 5.18 4.41 15.23
N LYS A 140 6.23 5.08 15.76
CA LYS A 140 6.08 6.34 16.50
C LYS A 140 5.51 7.46 15.62
N ARG A 141 5.88 7.51 14.34
CA ARG A 141 5.37 8.52 13.40
C ARG A 141 3.90 8.27 13.10
N LEU A 142 3.55 7.02 12.86
CA LEU A 142 2.18 6.60 12.60
C LEU A 142 1.26 6.89 13.79
N ILE A 143 1.71 6.58 15.01
CA ILE A 143 0.99 6.92 16.24
C ILE A 143 0.81 8.45 16.37
N ALA A 144 1.83 9.24 16.06
CA ALA A 144 1.73 10.70 16.15
C ALA A 144 0.70 11.29 15.18
N THR A 145 0.52 10.68 14.00
CA THR A 145 -0.48 11.09 13.00
C THR A 145 -1.91 10.74 13.43
N LEU A 146 -2.13 9.53 13.97
CA LEU A 146 -3.47 8.97 14.16
C LEU A 146 -4.00 9.02 15.59
N ARG A 147 -3.17 9.28 16.60
CA ARG A 147 -3.66 9.42 17.98
C ARG A 147 -4.62 10.61 18.07
N GLY A 148 -5.78 10.41 18.69
CA GLY A 148 -6.79 11.45 18.88
C GLY A 148 -7.93 10.91 19.70
#